data_AF-A0A1B6GDI4-F1
#
_entry.id   AF-A0A1B6GDI4-F1
#
_cell.length_a   1.000
_cell.length_b   1.000
_cell.length_c   1.000
_cell.angle_alpha   90.00
_cell.angle_beta   90.00
_cell.angle_gamma   90.00
#
_symmetry.space_group_name_H-M   'P 1'
#
loop_
_entity.id
_entity.type
_entity.pdbx_description
1 polymer ?
#
loop_
_entity_poly.entity_id
_entity_poly.type
_entity_poly.pdbx_seq_one_letter_code
_entity_poly.pdbx_strand_id
1 'polypeptide(L)'
;KLMKEREKYHNASIEDGVGFSTIPFFSINDKLTLMQDTAVYQLVIEVEMAIDNILLQSDIPLELLDVDKNSAVLSRSACSAGSDNQLLATYRCQMNTTRLELCLRTVEGVHGTLCVYITPVVQPKCCQLRRHQIKPLSLHTRCHELDTNRCYNNLQLKGNFSVAEMHSWVSNCLPEVPEKPPLGEKVSYIFTSVLMLSMLHCTYSKGEAEFLSDNVTTIGILKDVITKEATKKKIKLEISTVINEESAASVIRRLDSRLVSEVTLARQVGLLEALRELE
;
A
#
# COMPACT_ATOMS: atom_id res chain seq x y z
N LYS A 1 -33.37 22.79 21.29
CA LYS A 1 -33.96 21.88 20.27
C LYS A 1 -33.16 20.57 20.18
N LEU A 2 -31.85 20.61 19.93
CA LEU A 2 -30.98 19.41 19.88
C LEU A 2 -31.03 18.53 21.14
N MET A 3 -30.94 19.10 22.34
CA MET A 3 -30.99 18.33 23.61
C MET A 3 -32.31 17.57 23.78
N LYS A 4 -33.43 18.19 23.39
CA LYS A 4 -34.75 17.56 23.45
C LYS A 4 -34.86 16.36 22.50
N GLU A 5 -34.31 16.47 21.29
CA GLU A 5 -34.25 15.34 20.35
C GLU A 5 -33.32 14.22 20.83
N ARG A 6 -32.23 14.55 21.52
CA ARG A 6 -31.34 13.55 22.15
C ARG A 6 -32.04 12.80 23.28
N GLU A 7 -32.74 13.50 24.16
CA GLU A 7 -33.53 12.88 25.23
C GLU A 7 -34.63 11.99 24.66
N LYS A 8 -35.32 12.46 23.61
CA LYS A 8 -36.33 11.68 22.89
C LYS A 8 -35.75 10.40 22.28
N TYR A 9 -34.60 10.50 21.61
CA TYR A 9 -33.91 9.34 21.05
C TYR A 9 -33.47 8.36 22.15
N HIS A 10 -32.94 8.87 23.26
CA HIS A 10 -32.52 8.05 24.39
C HIS A 10 -33.69 7.27 25.00
N ASN A 11 -34.81 7.93 25.28
CA ASN A 11 -35.99 7.27 25.82
C ASN A 11 -36.54 6.20 24.85
N ALA A 12 -36.59 6.52 23.55
CA ALA A 12 -37.02 5.57 22.52
C ALA A 12 -36.09 4.37 22.35
N SER A 13 -34.81 4.47 22.75
CA SER A 13 -33.86 3.36 22.74
C SER A 13 -33.94 2.43 23.96
N ILE A 14 -34.60 2.89 25.04
CA ILE A 14 -34.78 2.13 26.29
C ILE A 14 -36.12 1.39 26.27
N GLU A 15 -37.15 1.98 25.65
CA GLU A 15 -38.42 1.31 25.44
C GLU A 15 -38.21 0.09 24.52
N ASP A 16 -38.68 -1.09 24.91
CA ASP A 16 -38.73 -2.32 24.07
C ASP A 16 -39.74 -2.17 22.90
N GLY A 17 -39.59 -1.08 22.14
CA GLY A 17 -40.39 -0.74 20.99
C GLY A 17 -39.83 -1.39 19.71
N VAL A 18 -40.67 -1.44 18.68
CA VAL A 18 -40.37 -2.04 17.35
C VAL A 18 -39.41 -1.16 16.51
N GLY A 19 -38.81 -0.12 17.09
CA GLY A 19 -37.96 0.85 16.38
C GLY A 19 -36.53 0.34 16.16
N PHE A 20 -35.96 0.64 14.98
CA PHE A 20 -34.55 0.37 14.69
C PHE A 20 -33.71 1.64 14.80
N SER A 21 -32.56 1.55 15.46
CA SER A 21 -31.58 2.65 15.49
C SER A 21 -30.92 2.82 14.12
N THR A 22 -31.02 4.01 13.55
CA THR A 22 -30.38 4.33 12.27
C THR A 22 -29.00 4.92 12.47
N ILE A 23 -28.02 4.45 11.70
CA ILE A 23 -26.64 4.94 11.73
C ILE A 23 -26.55 6.17 10.82
N PRO A 24 -25.96 7.30 11.27
CA PRO A 24 -25.76 8.46 10.41
C PRO A 24 -24.78 8.11 9.29
N PHE A 25 -25.19 8.39 8.06
CA PHE A 25 -24.32 8.25 6.89
C PHE A 25 -23.47 9.51 6.73
N PHE A 26 -22.20 9.32 6.42
CA PHE A 26 -21.27 10.39 6.06
C PHE A 26 -20.36 9.90 4.94
N SER A 27 -19.93 10.80 4.06
CA SER A 27 -18.99 10.45 2.99
C SER A 27 -17.55 10.55 3.49
N ILE A 28 -16.73 9.60 3.05
CA ILE A 28 -15.28 9.61 3.28
C ILE A 28 -14.62 9.68 1.91
N ASN A 29 -13.79 10.70 1.72
CA ASN A 29 -12.85 10.79 0.60
C ASN A 29 -11.48 10.32 1.10
N ASP A 30 -11.08 9.13 0.68
CA ASP A 30 -9.81 8.51 1.06
C ASP A 30 -8.96 8.21 -0.17
N LYS A 31 -7.65 8.47 -0.05
CA LYS A 31 -6.68 8.20 -1.12
C LYS A 31 -5.38 7.68 -0.53
N LEU A 32 -4.95 6.51 -1.00
CA LEU A 32 -3.65 5.92 -0.71
C LEU A 32 -2.75 6.06 -1.94
N THR A 33 -1.67 6.83 -1.83
CA THR A 33 -0.76 7.14 -2.94
C THR A 33 0.68 6.82 -2.57
N LEU A 34 1.45 6.22 -3.47
CA LEU A 34 2.89 6.03 -3.29
C LEU A 34 3.65 7.30 -3.67
N MET A 35 4.44 7.83 -2.75
CA MET A 35 5.30 8.99 -2.98
C MET A 35 6.61 8.54 -3.63
N GLN A 36 6.89 9.04 -4.84
CA GLN A 36 8.08 8.65 -5.61
C GLN A 36 9.39 9.18 -5.02
N ASP A 37 9.35 10.28 -4.27
CA ASP A 37 10.58 10.87 -3.73
C ASP A 37 11.09 10.11 -2.50
N THR A 38 10.15 9.62 -1.66
CA THR A 38 10.46 9.04 -0.35
C THR A 38 10.21 7.53 -0.25
N ALA A 39 9.63 6.91 -1.28
CA ALA A 39 9.20 5.50 -1.26
C ALA A 39 8.25 5.16 -0.08
N VAL A 40 7.39 6.11 0.27
CA VAL A 40 6.41 6.00 1.37
C VAL A 40 5.00 6.14 0.81
N TYR A 41 4.07 5.37 1.37
CA TYR A 41 2.65 5.55 1.08
C TYR A 41 2.06 6.68 1.91
N GLN A 42 1.43 7.64 1.25
CA GLN A 42 0.62 8.67 1.88
C GLN A 42 -0.85 8.26 1.82
N LEU A 43 -1.47 8.10 2.98
CA LEU A 43 -2.91 7.92 3.15
C LEU A 43 -3.52 9.25 3.58
N VAL A 44 -4.35 9.81 2.72
CA VAL A 44 -5.13 11.02 3.00
C VAL A 44 -6.58 10.61 3.23
N ILE A 45 -7.16 11.06 4.34
CA ILE A 45 -8.55 10.78 4.71
C ILE A 45 -9.24 12.12 4.97
N GLU A 46 -10.32 12.37 4.27
CA GLU A 46 -11.14 13.58 4.37
C GLU A 46 -12.61 13.22 4.65
N VAL A 47 -13.20 13.89 5.64
CA VAL A 47 -14.59 13.72 6.06
C VAL A 47 -15.23 15.10 6.23
N GLU A 48 -16.54 15.21 5.97
CA GLU A 48 -17.28 16.48 6.13
C GLU A 48 -17.34 16.99 7.57
N MET A 49 -17.15 16.09 8.53
CA MET A 49 -17.25 16.34 9.97
C MET A 49 -15.88 16.15 10.63
N ALA A 50 -15.67 16.81 11.77
CA ALA A 50 -14.44 16.64 12.53
C ALA A 50 -14.25 15.16 12.89
N ILE A 51 -13.02 14.67 12.71
CA ILE A 51 -12.63 13.31 13.03
C ILE A 51 -12.35 13.25 14.53
N ASP A 52 -12.90 12.25 15.21
CA ASP A 52 -12.61 11.96 16.62
C ASP A 52 -11.35 11.09 16.71
N ASN A 53 -11.38 9.95 16.03
CA ASN A 53 -10.25 9.04 15.95
C ASN A 53 -10.27 8.21 14.66
N ILE A 54 -9.09 7.76 14.27
CA ILE A 54 -8.87 6.78 13.21
C ILE A 54 -8.12 5.59 13.79
N LEU A 55 -8.68 4.39 13.65
CA LEU A 55 -8.00 3.15 13.99
C LEU A 55 -7.48 2.49 12.72
N LEU A 56 -6.18 2.18 12.71
CA LEU A 56 -5.51 1.40 11.70
C LEU A 56 -5.34 -0.03 12.20
N GLN A 57 -5.75 -0.98 11.38
CA GLN A 57 -5.52 -2.41 11.59
C GLN A 57 -4.93 -3.00 10.30
N SER A 58 -3.88 -3.80 10.41
CA SER A 58 -3.25 -4.45 9.26
C SER A 58 -2.92 -5.90 9.57
N ASP A 59 -3.05 -6.76 8.57
CA ASP A 59 -2.60 -8.16 8.57
C ASP A 59 -1.11 -8.31 8.18
N ILE A 60 -0.48 -7.21 7.77
CA ILE A 60 0.94 -7.12 7.41
C ILE A 60 1.67 -6.07 8.27
N PRO A 61 3.00 -6.22 8.46
CA PRO A 61 3.76 -5.24 9.20
C PRO A 61 3.86 -3.95 8.37
N LEU A 62 3.46 -2.85 8.98
CA LEU A 62 3.54 -1.51 8.41
C LEU A 62 4.22 -0.59 9.40
N GLU A 63 5.15 0.22 8.93
CA GLU A 63 5.80 1.23 9.76
C GLU A 63 5.08 2.56 9.60
N LEU A 64 4.58 3.10 10.70
CA LEU A 64 3.93 4.40 10.75
C LEU A 64 5.00 5.49 10.93
N LEU A 65 5.05 6.44 10.00
CA LEU A 65 5.97 7.56 10.03
C LEU A 65 5.26 8.82 10.54
N ASP A 66 5.98 9.62 11.31
CA ASP A 66 5.48 10.90 11.80
C ASP A 66 5.34 11.90 10.65
N VAL A 67 4.31 12.74 10.73
CA VAL A 67 4.00 13.78 9.75
C VAL A 67 3.90 15.10 10.50
N ASP A 68 4.77 16.06 10.21
CA ASP A 68 4.87 17.32 10.97
C ASP A 68 3.56 18.10 11.07
N LYS A 69 2.72 18.01 10.02
CA LYS A 69 1.41 18.68 9.95
C LYS A 69 0.31 17.93 10.72
N ASN A 70 0.57 16.70 11.15
CA ASN A 70 -0.39 15.86 11.84
C ASN A 70 -0.29 16.09 13.35
N SER A 71 -1.30 16.73 13.92
CA SER A 71 -1.41 16.99 15.37
C SER A 71 -2.14 15.89 16.14
N ALA A 72 -2.46 14.76 15.50
CA ALA A 72 -3.15 13.66 16.16
C ALA A 72 -2.18 12.87 17.05
N VAL A 73 -2.66 12.41 18.19
CA VAL A 73 -1.88 11.57 19.09
C VAL A 73 -1.96 10.12 18.62
N LEU A 74 -0.80 9.56 18.26
CA LEU A 74 -0.64 8.16 17.91
C LEU A 74 -0.51 7.30 19.18
N SER A 75 -1.37 6.30 19.30
CA SER A 75 -1.26 5.23 20.28
C SER A 75 -1.15 3.88 19.57
N ARG A 76 -0.06 3.15 19.79
CA ARG A 76 0.14 1.79 19.27
C ARG A 76 -0.36 0.78 20.31
N SER A 77 -1.18 -0.17 19.87
CA SER A 77 -1.70 -1.25 20.72
C SER A 77 -0.93 -2.54 20.44
N ALA A 78 -0.69 -3.34 21.47
CA ALA A 78 -0.12 -4.67 21.31
C ALA A 78 -1.10 -5.58 20.55
N CYS A 79 -0.59 -6.31 19.56
CA CYS A 79 -1.36 -7.34 18.87
C CYS A 79 -1.47 -8.59 19.75
N SER A 80 -2.67 -9.15 19.86
CA SER A 80 -2.91 -10.36 20.67
C SER A 80 -2.32 -11.61 20.01
N ALA A 81 -1.83 -12.56 20.81
CA ALA A 81 -1.15 -13.78 20.35
C ALA A 81 -2.02 -14.80 19.57
N GLY A 82 -3.24 -14.44 19.17
CA GLY A 82 -4.14 -15.24 18.34
C GLY A 82 -4.86 -14.45 17.25
N SER A 83 -4.51 -13.18 17.06
CA SER A 83 -5.04 -12.36 15.97
C SER A 83 -4.05 -12.28 14.82
N ASP A 84 -4.53 -12.31 13.57
CA ASP A 84 -3.72 -12.08 12.37
C ASP A 84 -3.21 -10.63 12.25
N ASN A 85 -3.50 -9.77 13.24
CA ASN A 85 -3.09 -8.37 13.25
C ASN A 85 -1.58 -8.24 13.47
N GLN A 86 -0.91 -7.56 12.55
CA GLN A 86 0.50 -7.17 12.68
C GLN A 86 0.68 -5.67 12.97
N LEU A 87 -0.36 -4.86 12.76
CA LEU A 87 -0.42 -3.47 13.20
C LEU A 87 -1.78 -3.18 13.83
N LEU A 88 -1.76 -2.56 15.00
CA LEU A 88 -2.91 -1.86 15.60
C LEU A 88 -2.46 -0.50 16.11
N ALA A 89 -3.04 0.56 15.55
CA ALA A 89 -2.72 1.92 15.93
C ALA A 89 -3.96 2.80 15.91
N THR A 90 -4.05 3.72 16.87
CA THR A 90 -5.14 4.69 16.94
C THR A 90 -4.56 6.09 16.89
N TYR A 91 -5.02 6.89 15.93
CA TYR A 91 -4.77 8.33 15.85
C TYR A 91 -5.98 9.05 16.45
N ARG A 92 -5.77 9.75 17.57
CA ARG A 92 -6.80 10.58 18.19
C ARG A 92 -6.59 12.04 17.80
N CYS A 93 -7.55 12.64 17.13
CA CYS A 93 -7.47 14.04 16.74
C CYS A 93 -7.76 14.93 17.97
N GLN A 94 -6.86 15.86 18.27
CA GLN A 94 -7.04 16.80 19.39
C GLN A 94 -7.80 18.08 18.99
N MET A 95 -7.82 18.39 17.70
CA MET A 95 -8.48 19.55 17.12
C MET A 95 -9.63 19.13 16.22
N ASN A 96 -10.46 20.10 15.82
CA ASN A 96 -11.52 19.90 14.83
C ASN A 96 -10.93 19.71 13.43
N THR A 97 -10.37 18.53 13.21
CA THR A 97 -9.66 18.17 11.99
C THR A 97 -10.58 17.35 11.09
N THR A 98 -10.83 17.83 9.88
CA THR A 98 -11.65 17.13 8.86
C THR A 98 -10.81 16.33 7.87
N ARG A 99 -9.50 16.61 7.82
CA ARG A 99 -8.51 15.93 6.96
C ARG A 99 -7.34 15.42 7.78
N LEU A 100 -7.03 14.14 7.68
CA LEU A 100 -5.85 13.54 8.29
C LEU A 100 -4.93 12.97 7.22
N GLU A 101 -3.63 13.24 7.36
CA GLU A 101 -2.57 12.66 6.53
C GLU A 101 -1.71 11.71 7.36
N LEU A 102 -1.50 10.52 6.84
CA LEU A 102 -0.75 9.44 7.47
C LEU A 102 0.31 8.92 6.49
N CYS A 103 1.52 8.70 6.97
CA CYS A 103 2.61 8.14 6.19
C CYS A 103 2.92 6.71 6.65
N LEU A 104 2.98 5.80 5.69
CA LEU A 104 3.09 4.35 5.91
C LEU A 104 4.25 3.83 5.05
N ARG A 105 5.19 3.10 5.64
CA ARG A 105 6.21 2.37 4.89
C ARG A 105 5.84 0.89 4.81
N THR A 106 5.89 0.36 3.59
CA THR A 106 5.63 -1.05 3.28
C THR A 106 6.93 -1.79 3.06
N VAL A 107 6.88 -3.12 3.15
CA VAL A 107 8.00 -4.00 2.79
C VAL A 107 7.64 -4.74 1.51
N GLU A 108 8.49 -4.62 0.50
CA GLU A 108 8.29 -5.29 -0.78
C GLU A 108 8.30 -6.83 -0.61
N GLY A 109 7.37 -7.52 -1.27
CA GLY A 109 7.13 -8.95 -1.13
C GLY A 109 6.12 -9.33 -0.05
N VAL A 110 5.77 -8.42 0.86
CA VAL A 110 4.71 -8.62 1.86
C VAL A 110 3.44 -7.91 1.40
N HIS A 111 2.32 -8.63 1.38
CA HIS A 111 1.04 -8.14 0.84
C HIS A 111 -0.13 -8.50 1.74
N GLY A 112 -1.14 -7.65 1.76
CA GLY A 112 -2.27 -7.78 2.68
C GLY A 112 -3.23 -6.61 2.63
N THR A 113 -4.05 -6.49 3.67
CA THR A 113 -5.10 -5.50 3.80
C THR A 113 -4.83 -4.54 4.96
N LEU A 114 -4.80 -3.24 4.65
CA LEU A 114 -4.91 -2.18 5.62
C LEU A 114 -6.39 -1.80 5.79
N CYS A 115 -6.92 -2.03 6.99
CA CYS A 115 -8.23 -1.57 7.42
C CYS A 115 -8.10 -0.25 8.18
N VAL A 116 -8.93 0.71 7.80
CA VAL A 116 -8.97 2.06 8.38
C VAL A 116 -10.39 2.28 8.89
N TYR A 117 -10.53 2.46 10.18
CA TYR A 117 -11.79 2.69 10.87
C TYR A 117 -11.89 4.16 11.24
N ILE A 118 -12.80 4.89 10.62
CA ILE A 118 -12.93 6.34 10.77
C ILE A 118 -14.15 6.63 11.65
N THR A 119 -13.91 7.28 12.80
CA THR A 119 -14.96 7.70 13.73
C THR A 119 -15.04 9.22 13.75
N PRO A 120 -16.13 9.83 13.23
CA PRO A 120 -16.33 11.27 13.31
C PRO A 120 -16.95 11.72 14.65
N VAL A 121 -16.93 13.03 14.89
CA VAL A 121 -17.58 13.69 16.04
C VAL A 121 -19.05 13.90 15.72
N VAL A 122 -19.84 12.83 15.84
CA VAL A 122 -21.29 12.82 15.53
C VAL A 122 -22.07 12.11 16.63
N GLN A 123 -23.36 12.43 16.76
CA GLN A 123 -24.28 11.79 17.70
C GLN A 123 -25.53 11.30 16.94
N PRO A 124 -25.84 9.99 16.93
CA PRO A 124 -25.15 8.90 17.64
C PRO A 124 -23.77 8.57 17.02
N LYS A 125 -22.81 8.15 17.85
CA LYS A 125 -21.47 7.77 17.39
C LYS A 125 -21.55 6.61 16.41
N CYS A 126 -20.76 6.70 15.34
CA CYS A 126 -20.67 5.67 14.32
C CYS A 126 -19.23 5.58 13.81
N CYS A 127 -18.93 4.49 13.12
CA CYS A 127 -17.64 4.25 12.51
C CYS A 127 -17.85 3.65 11.12
N GLN A 128 -17.05 4.08 10.15
CA GLN A 128 -17.02 3.48 8.81
C GLN A 128 -15.65 2.88 8.54
N LEU A 129 -15.65 1.73 7.87
CA LEU A 129 -14.45 0.98 7.50
C LEU A 129 -14.08 1.25 6.03
N ARG A 130 -12.82 1.64 5.80
CA ARG A 130 -12.16 1.63 4.49
C ARG A 130 -11.10 0.54 4.46
N ARG A 131 -10.99 -0.17 3.33
CA ARG A 131 -10.03 -1.26 3.12
C ARG A 131 -9.13 -0.90 1.95
N HIS A 132 -7.82 -0.88 2.20
CA HIS A 132 -6.81 -0.68 1.17
C HIS A 132 -5.98 -1.95 1.01
N GLN A 133 -5.75 -2.36 -0.24
CA GLN A 133 -4.92 -3.52 -0.55
C GLN A 133 -3.47 -3.06 -0.74
N ILE A 134 -2.56 -3.60 0.08
CA ILE A 134 -1.12 -3.43 -0.11
C ILE A 134 -0.63 -4.57 -0.99
N LYS A 135 -0.12 -4.20 -2.18
CA LYS A 135 0.27 -5.14 -3.22
C LYS A 135 1.64 -5.78 -2.92
N PRO A 136 1.94 -6.99 -3.40
CA PRO A 136 3.26 -7.62 -3.26
C PRO A 136 4.40 -6.75 -3.76
N LEU A 137 4.25 -6.16 -4.94
CA LEU A 137 5.19 -5.19 -5.50
C LEU A 137 4.72 -3.76 -5.23
N SER A 138 4.43 -3.46 -3.96
CA SER A 138 3.85 -2.18 -3.54
C SER A 138 4.75 -0.97 -3.82
N LEU A 139 6.06 -1.13 -4.06
CA LEU A 139 6.95 0.01 -4.28
C LEU A 139 7.20 0.29 -5.77
N HIS A 140 6.43 -0.34 -6.66
CA HIS A 140 6.51 -0.12 -8.10
C HIS A 140 5.54 0.99 -8.53
N THR A 141 5.93 1.79 -9.51
CA THR A 141 5.08 2.79 -10.17
C THR A 141 5.12 2.58 -11.68
N ARG A 142 4.03 2.88 -12.38
CA ARG A 142 3.95 2.66 -13.83
C ARG A 142 4.80 3.69 -14.57
N CYS A 143 5.52 3.24 -15.59
CA CYS A 143 6.29 4.09 -16.48
C CYS A 143 6.08 3.69 -17.96
N HIS A 144 6.63 4.49 -18.87
CA HIS A 144 6.40 4.37 -20.32
C HIS A 144 7.63 3.96 -21.11
N GLU A 145 8.83 4.11 -20.55
CA GLU A 145 10.08 3.84 -21.22
C GLU A 145 10.79 2.68 -20.53
N LEU A 146 11.35 1.76 -21.33
CA LEU A 146 12.17 0.66 -20.86
C LEU A 146 13.62 0.92 -21.27
N ASP A 147 14.54 0.89 -20.30
CA ASP A 147 15.97 0.98 -20.57
C ASP A 147 16.51 -0.39 -21.01
N THR A 148 16.68 -0.60 -22.31
CA THR A 148 17.12 -1.89 -22.86
C THR A 148 18.58 -2.22 -22.56
N ASN A 149 19.37 -1.26 -22.06
CA ASN A 149 20.81 -1.47 -21.79
C ASN A 149 21.07 -2.16 -20.45
N ARG A 150 20.03 -2.47 -19.68
CA ARG A 150 20.15 -3.11 -18.37
C ARG A 150 20.24 -4.63 -18.47
N CYS A 151 20.89 -5.22 -17.47
CA CYS A 151 20.99 -6.66 -17.33
C CYS A 151 19.67 -7.21 -16.75
N TYR A 152 18.76 -7.67 -17.62
CA TYR A 152 17.48 -8.23 -17.21
C TYR A 152 17.57 -9.71 -16.85
N ASN A 153 16.85 -10.08 -15.79
CA ASN A 153 16.44 -11.44 -15.49
C ASN A 153 15.10 -11.70 -16.19
N ASN A 154 14.88 -12.94 -16.65
CA ASN A 154 13.66 -13.32 -17.35
C ASN A 154 12.91 -14.41 -16.58
N LEU A 155 11.62 -14.20 -16.34
CA LEU A 155 10.66 -15.20 -15.88
C LEU A 155 9.60 -15.40 -16.95
N GLN A 156 9.58 -16.59 -17.55
CA GLN A 156 8.56 -17.00 -18.51
C GLN A 156 7.63 -18.01 -17.86
N LEU A 157 6.33 -17.83 -18.10
CA LEU A 157 5.25 -18.68 -17.63
C LEU A 157 4.43 -19.13 -18.84
N LYS A 158 4.25 -20.44 -18.99
CA LYS A 158 3.33 -21.02 -19.98
C LYS A 158 2.28 -21.87 -19.31
N GLY A 159 1.06 -21.87 -19.81
CA GLY A 159 0.00 -22.71 -19.26
C GLY A 159 -1.38 -22.41 -19.83
N ASN A 160 -2.40 -23.11 -19.35
CA ASN A 160 -3.78 -22.97 -19.82
C ASN A 160 -4.53 -21.85 -19.07
N PHE A 161 -4.00 -20.63 -19.08
CA PHE A 161 -4.67 -19.46 -18.53
C PHE A 161 -5.14 -18.49 -19.62
N SER A 162 -6.25 -17.82 -19.36
CA SER A 162 -6.76 -16.73 -20.19
C SER A 162 -6.03 -15.40 -19.93
N VAL A 163 -6.16 -14.45 -20.86
CA VAL A 163 -5.63 -13.08 -20.67
C VAL A 163 -6.24 -12.43 -19.43
N ALA A 164 -7.53 -12.65 -19.16
CA ALA A 164 -8.22 -12.09 -18.00
C ALA A 164 -7.68 -12.66 -16.68
N GLU A 165 -7.34 -13.94 -16.63
CA GLU A 165 -6.74 -14.57 -15.45
C GLU A 165 -5.35 -14.03 -15.16
N MET A 166 -4.47 -13.99 -16.19
CA MET A 166 -3.14 -13.41 -16.03
C MET A 166 -3.22 -11.93 -15.66
N HIS A 167 -4.12 -11.17 -16.28
CA HIS A 167 -4.36 -9.76 -15.95
C HIS A 167 -4.79 -9.59 -14.48
N SER A 168 -5.69 -10.45 -13.99
CA SER A 168 -6.10 -10.46 -12.59
C SER A 168 -4.93 -10.75 -11.65
N TRP A 169 -4.05 -11.71 -11.99
CA TRP A 169 -2.86 -12.00 -11.20
C TRP A 169 -1.88 -10.82 -11.19
N VAL A 170 -1.62 -10.20 -12.34
CA VAL A 170 -0.77 -9.00 -12.46
C VAL A 170 -1.35 -7.83 -11.67
N SER A 171 -2.67 -7.59 -11.77
CA SER A 171 -3.37 -6.56 -11.00
C SER A 171 -3.36 -6.81 -9.49
N ASN A 172 -3.30 -8.08 -9.08
CA ASN A 172 -3.10 -8.45 -7.67
C ASN A 172 -1.66 -8.25 -7.19
N CYS A 173 -0.67 -8.35 -8.10
CA CYS A 173 0.75 -8.18 -7.78
C CYS A 173 1.21 -6.72 -7.78
N LEU A 174 0.68 -5.88 -8.67
CA LEU A 174 1.20 -4.55 -8.98
C LEU A 174 0.16 -3.45 -8.76
N PRO A 175 0.58 -2.26 -8.32
CA PRO A 175 -0.28 -1.07 -8.31
C PRO A 175 -0.48 -0.52 -9.73
N GLU A 176 -1.43 0.40 -9.89
CA GLU A 176 -1.65 1.16 -11.14
C GLU A 176 -1.96 0.32 -12.40
N VAL A 177 -2.35 -0.94 -12.21
CA VAL A 177 -2.90 -1.79 -13.25
C VAL A 177 -4.40 -1.47 -13.38
N PRO A 178 -4.92 -1.17 -14.59
CA PRO A 178 -6.35 -0.98 -14.81
C PRO A 178 -7.17 -2.17 -14.31
N GLU A 179 -8.41 -1.93 -13.89
CA GLU A 179 -9.30 -3.02 -13.42
C GLU A 179 -9.67 -4.00 -14.55
N LYS A 180 -9.75 -3.51 -15.78
CA LYS A 180 -10.09 -4.29 -16.96
C LYS A 180 -8.87 -4.44 -17.87
N PRO A 181 -8.67 -5.63 -18.47
CA PRO A 181 -7.60 -5.83 -19.43
C PRO A 181 -7.81 -4.92 -20.65
N PRO A 182 -6.75 -4.34 -21.23
CA PRO A 182 -6.81 -3.63 -22.49
C PRO A 182 -7.38 -4.51 -23.61
N LEU A 183 -8.05 -3.89 -24.57
CA LEU A 183 -8.52 -4.57 -25.78
C LEU A 183 -7.31 -4.90 -26.66
N GLY A 184 -6.79 -6.11 -26.53
CA GLY A 184 -5.65 -6.60 -27.31
C GLY A 184 -5.29 -8.04 -26.98
N GLU A 185 -4.67 -8.74 -27.93
CA GLU A 185 -4.22 -10.13 -27.73
C GLU A 185 -2.99 -10.21 -26.83
N LYS A 186 -2.15 -9.16 -26.86
CA LYS A 186 -0.93 -9.03 -26.06
C LYS A 186 -0.98 -7.73 -25.27
N VAL A 187 -0.78 -7.82 -23.96
CA VAL A 187 -0.73 -6.68 -23.04
C VAL A 187 0.70 -6.49 -22.58
N SER A 188 1.12 -5.22 -22.46
CA SER A 188 2.44 -4.86 -21.96
C SER A 188 2.36 -3.69 -20.99
N TYR A 189 3.05 -3.81 -19.85
CA TYR A 189 3.22 -2.76 -18.86
C TYR A 189 4.67 -2.67 -18.42
N ILE A 190 5.13 -1.46 -18.14
CA ILE A 190 6.48 -1.19 -17.61
C ILE A 190 6.31 -0.49 -16.28
N PHE A 191 7.12 -0.90 -15.31
CA PHE A 191 7.14 -0.36 -13.96
C PHE A 191 8.56 -0.04 -13.53
N THR A 192 8.69 0.90 -12.60
CA THR A 192 9.94 1.23 -11.92
C THR A 192 9.74 1.14 -10.41
N SER A 193 10.63 0.42 -9.73
CA SER A 193 10.68 0.40 -8.26
C SER A 193 11.25 1.73 -7.78
N VAL A 194 10.49 2.42 -6.95
CA VAL A 194 10.86 3.72 -6.37
C VAL A 194 12.07 3.60 -5.44
N LEU A 195 12.10 2.50 -4.67
CA LEU A 195 13.16 2.27 -3.69
C LEU A 195 14.43 1.73 -4.36
N MET A 196 14.29 0.68 -5.18
CA MET A 196 15.43 -0.04 -5.75
C MET A 196 15.95 0.54 -7.07
N LEU A 197 15.20 1.48 -7.67
CA LEU A 197 15.47 2.04 -9.01
C LEU A 197 15.62 0.97 -10.11
N SER A 198 15.02 -0.19 -9.87
CA SER A 198 14.94 -1.32 -10.79
C SER A 198 13.71 -1.18 -11.70
N MET A 199 13.74 -1.83 -12.85
CA MET A 199 12.66 -1.84 -13.82
C MET A 199 12.05 -3.22 -13.92
N LEU A 200 10.74 -3.24 -14.17
CA LEU A 200 9.97 -4.45 -14.43
C LEU A 200 9.15 -4.26 -15.69
N HIS A 201 9.37 -5.09 -16.68
CA HIS A 201 8.56 -5.19 -17.89
C HIS A 201 7.72 -6.45 -17.83
N CYS A 202 6.40 -6.28 -17.89
CA CYS A 202 5.44 -7.37 -17.93
C CYS A 202 4.86 -7.43 -19.34
N THR A 203 4.97 -8.58 -20.00
CA THR A 203 4.24 -8.86 -21.24
C THR A 203 3.48 -10.16 -21.09
N TYR A 204 2.22 -10.18 -21.52
CA TYR A 204 1.43 -11.41 -21.45
C TYR A 204 0.37 -11.46 -22.53
N SER A 205 0.00 -12.67 -22.89
CA SER A 205 -1.03 -13.02 -23.86
C SER A 205 -1.75 -14.29 -23.37
N LYS A 206 -2.61 -14.87 -24.22
CA LYS A 206 -3.31 -16.11 -23.86
C LYS A 206 -2.30 -17.25 -23.72
N GLY A 207 -2.18 -17.78 -22.51
CA GLY A 207 -1.36 -18.94 -22.18
C GLY A 207 0.15 -18.72 -22.10
N GLU A 208 0.63 -17.50 -22.34
CA GLU A 208 2.05 -17.14 -22.21
C GLU A 208 2.21 -15.79 -21.51
N ALA A 209 3.16 -15.70 -20.58
CA ALA A 209 3.58 -14.47 -19.94
C ALA A 209 5.11 -14.43 -19.76
N GLU A 210 5.67 -13.23 -19.88
CA GLU A 210 7.09 -12.95 -19.72
C GLU A 210 7.26 -11.71 -18.84
N PHE A 211 8.09 -11.86 -17.82
CA PHE A 211 8.46 -10.81 -16.89
C PHE A 211 9.96 -10.60 -16.93
N LEU A 212 10.38 -9.40 -17.36
CA LEU A 212 11.78 -8.99 -17.40
C LEU A 212 12.03 -8.00 -16.26
N SER A 213 13.00 -8.27 -15.40
CA SER A 213 13.39 -7.34 -14.34
C SER A 213 14.88 -7.38 -14.07
N ASP A 214 15.50 -6.21 -13.92
CA ASP A 214 16.91 -6.09 -13.53
C ASP A 214 17.14 -6.36 -12.03
N ASN A 215 16.06 -6.56 -11.26
CA ASN A 215 16.08 -7.00 -9.87
C ASN A 215 15.56 -8.45 -9.74
N VAL A 216 16.41 -9.33 -9.21
CA VAL A 216 16.10 -10.76 -9.00
C VAL A 216 15.01 -10.98 -7.96
N THR A 217 14.93 -10.13 -6.93
CA THR A 217 13.91 -10.22 -5.87
C THR A 217 12.52 -9.98 -6.45
N THR A 218 12.37 -9.02 -7.36
CA THR A 218 11.10 -8.76 -8.07
C THR A 218 10.63 -10.00 -8.82
N ILE A 219 11.54 -10.70 -9.50
CA ILE A 219 11.23 -11.96 -10.20
C ILE A 219 10.81 -13.06 -9.21
N GLY A 220 11.51 -13.19 -8.09
CA GLY A 220 11.16 -14.14 -7.03
C GLY A 220 9.76 -13.91 -6.47
N ILE A 221 9.42 -12.65 -6.14
CA ILE A 221 8.09 -12.28 -5.63
C ILE A 221 7.01 -12.61 -6.66
N LEU A 222 7.19 -12.25 -7.94
CA LEU A 222 6.23 -12.54 -9.00
C LEU A 222 6.01 -14.04 -9.17
N LYS A 223 7.11 -14.81 -9.22
CA LYS A 223 7.06 -16.27 -9.33
C LYS A 223 6.23 -16.86 -8.19
N ASP A 224 6.50 -16.48 -6.94
CA ASP A 224 5.83 -17.04 -5.77
C ASP A 224 4.34 -16.69 -5.74
N VAL A 225 3.99 -15.42 -5.97
CA VAL A 225 2.60 -14.96 -5.92
C VAL A 225 1.78 -15.56 -7.07
N ILE A 226 2.29 -15.54 -8.30
CA ILE A 226 1.56 -16.07 -9.46
C ILE A 226 1.41 -17.59 -9.35
N THR A 227 2.44 -18.30 -8.87
CA THR A 227 2.35 -19.76 -8.67
C THR A 227 1.31 -20.11 -7.61
N LYS A 228 1.22 -19.33 -6.51
CA LYS A 228 0.17 -19.49 -5.50
C LYS A 228 -1.23 -19.27 -6.09
N GLU A 229 -1.42 -18.22 -6.88
CA GLU A 229 -2.71 -17.91 -7.52
C GLU A 229 -3.13 -18.96 -8.56
N ALA A 230 -2.19 -19.45 -9.37
CA ALA A 230 -2.44 -20.54 -10.30
C ALA A 230 -2.82 -21.84 -9.59
N THR A 231 -2.14 -22.15 -8.47
CA THR A 231 -2.45 -23.32 -7.64
C THR A 231 -3.86 -23.24 -7.04
N LYS A 232 -4.27 -22.06 -6.54
CA LYS A 232 -5.65 -21.83 -6.04
C LYS A 232 -6.70 -22.12 -7.13
N LYS A 233 -6.41 -21.76 -8.38
CA LYS A 233 -7.28 -22.01 -9.54
C LYS A 233 -7.06 -23.38 -10.20
N LYS A 234 -6.18 -24.23 -9.67
CA LYS A 234 -5.81 -25.54 -10.24
C LYS A 234 -5.27 -25.46 -11.68
N ILE A 235 -4.62 -24.35 -12.03
CA ILE A 235 -3.97 -24.15 -13.33
C ILE A 235 -2.52 -24.62 -13.23
N LYS A 236 -2.12 -25.53 -14.12
CA LYS A 236 -0.72 -25.96 -14.23
C LYS A 236 0.08 -24.94 -15.02
N LEU A 237 1.21 -24.51 -14.46
CA LEU A 237 2.15 -23.59 -15.09
C LEU A 237 3.49 -24.31 -15.35
N GLU A 238 4.02 -24.12 -16.54
CA GLU A 238 5.42 -24.35 -16.87
C GLU A 238 6.18 -23.04 -16.61
N ILE A 239 7.18 -23.11 -15.73
CA ILE A 239 7.91 -21.93 -15.25
C ILE A 239 9.37 -22.09 -15.65
N SER A 240 9.90 -21.13 -16.41
CA SER A 240 11.32 -21.03 -16.72
C SER A 240 11.88 -19.69 -16.27
N THR A 241 13.00 -19.72 -15.57
CA THR A 241 13.67 -18.51 -15.06
C THR A 241 15.10 -18.49 -15.54
N VAL A 242 15.52 -17.38 -16.15
CA VAL A 242 16.90 -17.11 -16.56
C VAL A 242 17.40 -15.91 -15.77
N ILE A 243 18.42 -16.13 -14.95
CA ILE A 243 19.01 -15.08 -14.10
C ILE A 243 20.29 -14.60 -14.76
N ASN A 244 20.44 -13.29 -14.88
CA ASN A 244 21.69 -12.68 -15.32
C ASN A 244 22.56 -12.40 -14.07
N GLU A 245 23.74 -12.99 -14.02
CA GLU A 245 24.66 -12.89 -12.87
C GLU A 245 25.10 -11.45 -12.57
N GLU A 246 25.14 -10.58 -13.59
CA GLU A 246 25.53 -9.18 -13.44
C GLU A 246 24.38 -8.28 -12.92
N SER A 247 23.14 -8.77 -12.95
CA SER A 247 21.96 -7.96 -12.58
C SER A 247 22.03 -7.50 -11.12
N ALA A 248 22.40 -8.39 -10.20
CA ALA A 248 22.55 -8.07 -8.78
C ALA A 248 23.63 -7.00 -8.56
N ALA A 249 24.80 -7.16 -9.19
CA ALA A 249 25.89 -6.19 -9.10
C ALA A 249 25.51 -4.82 -9.71
N SER A 250 24.69 -4.80 -10.76
CA SER A 250 24.17 -3.58 -11.38
C SER A 250 23.21 -2.82 -10.45
N VAL A 251 22.29 -3.52 -9.79
CA VAL A 251 21.37 -2.93 -8.80
C VAL A 251 22.14 -2.35 -7.61
N ILE A 252 23.10 -3.10 -7.06
CA ILE A 252 23.92 -2.64 -5.93
C ILE A 252 24.68 -1.37 -6.30
N ARG A 253 25.30 -1.33 -7.48
CA ARG A 253 26.03 -0.13 -7.95
C ARG A 253 25.13 1.11 -8.07
N ARG A 254 23.86 0.94 -8.47
CA ARG A 254 22.91 2.07 -8.50
C ARG A 254 22.54 2.54 -7.09
N LEU A 255 22.30 1.59 -6.18
CA LEU A 255 21.99 1.92 -4.79
C LEU A 255 23.16 2.59 -4.08
N ASP A 256 24.40 2.19 -4.38
CA ASP A 256 25.61 2.76 -3.79
C ASP A 256 25.66 4.28 -3.93
N SER A 257 25.37 4.80 -5.13
CA SER A 257 25.34 6.25 -5.36
C SER A 257 24.37 7.00 -4.45
N ARG A 258 23.20 6.43 -4.18
CA ARG A 258 22.18 6.98 -3.26
C ARG A 258 22.61 6.82 -1.80
N LEU A 259 23.14 5.66 -1.43
CA LEU A 259 23.60 5.42 -0.06
C LEU A 259 24.72 6.39 0.32
N VAL A 260 25.68 6.61 -0.58
CA VAL A 260 26.77 7.58 -0.37
C VAL A 260 26.22 9.00 -0.22
N SER A 261 25.24 9.40 -1.02
CA SER A 261 24.64 10.74 -0.88
C SER A 261 23.90 10.90 0.45
N GLU A 262 23.12 9.91 0.87
CA GLU A 262 22.38 9.96 2.14
C GLU A 262 23.32 9.96 3.36
N VAL A 263 24.39 9.16 3.34
CA VAL A 263 25.41 9.15 4.40
C VAL A 263 26.11 10.50 4.49
N THR A 264 26.42 11.12 3.34
CA THR A 264 27.06 12.43 3.30
C THR A 264 26.13 13.52 3.85
N LEU A 265 24.85 13.49 3.47
CA LEU A 265 23.84 14.42 3.98
C LEU A 265 23.67 14.28 5.50
N ALA A 266 23.54 13.06 6.01
CA ALA A 266 23.42 12.80 7.44
C ALA A 266 24.63 13.35 8.22
N ARG A 267 25.84 13.21 7.68
CA ARG A 267 27.05 13.78 8.29
C ARG A 267 27.03 15.31 8.31
N GLN A 268 26.56 15.94 7.23
CA GLN A 268 26.44 17.41 7.16
C GLN A 268 25.42 17.95 8.16
N VAL A 269 24.27 17.28 8.31
CA VAL A 269 23.24 17.64 9.29
C VAL A 269 23.79 17.55 10.72
N GLY A 270 24.49 16.47 11.06
CA GLY A 270 25.11 16.33 12.38
C GLY A 270 26.15 17.42 12.69
N LEU A 271 26.90 17.89 11.69
CA LEU A 271 27.83 19.01 11.85
C LEU A 271 27.09 20.35 12.03
N LEU A 272 25.98 20.56 11.34
CA LEU A 272 25.17 21.77 11.49
C LEU A 272 24.59 21.90 12.89
N GLU A 273 24.12 20.81 13.50
CA GLU A 273 23.64 20.83 14.89
C GLU A 273 24.75 21.27 15.85
N ALA A 274 25.95 20.69 15.74
CA ALA A 274 27.09 21.07 16.55
C ALA A 274 27.55 22.52 16.33
N LEU A 275 27.50 23.02 15.09
CA LEU A 275 27.86 24.41 14.78
C LEU A 275 26.83 25.42 15.32
N ARG A 276 25.54 25.08 15.33
CA ARG A 276 24.49 25.93 15.89
C ARG A 276 24.57 26.06 17.41
N GLU A 277 25.24 25.15 18.11
CA GLU A 277 25.52 25.28 19.55
C GLU A 277 26.69 26.22 19.87
N LEU A 278 27.54 26.51 18.88
CA LEU A 278 28.71 27.37 19.01
C LEU A 278 28.43 28.84 18.64
N GLU A 279 27.36 29.12 17.91
CA GLU A 279 26.83 30.47 17.60
C GLU A 279 25.87 30.98 18.68
#